data_AF-A0A495P1K4-F1
#
_entry.id   AF-A0A495P1K4-F1
#
_cell.length_a   1.000
_cell.length_b   1.000
_cell.length_c   1.000
_cell.angle_alpha   90.00
_cell.angle_beta   90.00
_cell.angle_gamma   90.00
#
_symmetry.space_group_name_H-M   'P 1'
#
loop_
_entity.id
_entity.type
_entity.pdbx_description
1 polymer ?
#
loop_
_entity_poly.entity_id
_entity_poly.type
_entity_poly.pdbx_seq_one_letter_code
_entity_poly.pdbx_strand_id
1 'polypeptide(L)'
;MKFIYFINLDDFLVTLNFGKTGMISSPSIANLFTYKSLHPIYNLDIDELMKNPHSYSGFSSPRMSNIAITSMSKNGFRLQYGIKNPKPISEAQIIKSELIANIEIEFEKIRREISPNSPSRLIAIYLAEDSYEGRTMLKNMFNKKNNFKIAPVKITCNLLFHKADSKWITEYEKTGNKIAIKKYWQGIPFDKNPEFEYLLEGTIELKNEIDKSELKNKYGS
;
A
#
# COMPACT_ATOMS: atom_id res chain seq x y z
N MET A 1 -1.56 -20.19 -7.30
CA MET A 1 -1.27 -18.91 -8.00
C MET A 1 0.15 -18.49 -7.68
N LYS A 2 0.87 -17.89 -8.62
CA LYS A 2 2.23 -17.34 -8.39
C LYS A 2 2.13 -15.82 -8.34
N PHE A 3 2.86 -15.20 -7.43
CA PHE A 3 2.81 -13.76 -7.21
C PHE A 3 4.16 -13.10 -7.43
N ILE A 4 4.09 -11.83 -7.82
CA ILE A 4 5.22 -10.91 -7.91
C ILE A 4 4.96 -9.67 -7.07
N TYR A 5 6.04 -9.06 -6.62
CA TYR A 5 6.04 -7.81 -5.86
C TYR A 5 6.97 -6.79 -6.50
N PHE A 6 6.54 -5.52 -6.51
CA PHE A 6 7.36 -4.40 -6.95
C PHE A 6 8.19 -3.86 -5.79
N ILE A 7 9.51 -4.01 -5.88
CA ILE A 7 10.47 -3.53 -4.90
C ILE A 7 11.04 -2.20 -5.41
N ASN A 8 10.66 -1.10 -4.77
CA ASN A 8 11.31 0.19 -4.99
C ASN A 8 12.71 0.17 -4.34
N LEU A 9 13.77 0.17 -5.13
CA LEU A 9 15.14 0.07 -4.61
C LEU A 9 15.66 1.39 -4.03
N ASP A 10 14.93 2.50 -4.22
CA ASP A 10 15.18 3.78 -3.55
C ASP A 10 14.53 3.86 -2.16
N ASP A 11 13.66 2.90 -1.81
CA ASP A 11 13.05 2.85 -0.49
C ASP A 11 13.96 2.11 0.49
N PHE A 12 14.63 2.88 1.35
CA PHE A 12 15.56 2.35 2.34
C PHE A 12 14.91 1.32 3.27
N LEU A 13 13.68 1.53 3.73
CA LEU A 13 13.05 0.62 4.68
C LEU A 13 12.65 -0.69 4.01
N VAL A 14 12.12 -0.63 2.78
CA VAL A 14 11.79 -1.82 2.00
C VAL A 14 13.05 -2.63 1.68
N THR A 15 14.10 -1.95 1.20
CA THR A 15 15.36 -2.61 0.82
C THR A 15 16.11 -3.17 2.02
N LEU A 16 16.15 -2.46 3.17
CA LEU A 16 16.73 -2.96 4.41
C LEU A 16 15.98 -4.20 4.93
N ASN A 17 14.64 -4.18 4.93
CA ASN A 17 13.85 -5.34 5.38
C ASN A 17 14.13 -6.57 4.53
N PHE A 18 14.09 -6.44 3.21
CA PHE A 18 14.44 -7.55 2.32
C PHE A 18 15.91 -7.96 2.44
N GLY A 19 16.83 -7.02 2.58
CA GLY A 19 18.26 -7.31 2.71
C GLY A 19 18.60 -8.06 4.00
N LYS A 20 17.94 -7.72 5.12
CA LYS A 20 18.16 -8.37 6.42
C LYS A 20 17.40 -9.70 6.58
N THR A 21 16.17 -9.77 6.08
CA THR A 21 15.26 -10.89 6.40
C THR A 21 14.81 -11.70 5.19
N GLY A 22 14.98 -11.20 3.96
CA GLY A 22 14.37 -11.77 2.76
C GLY A 22 12.84 -11.61 2.70
N MET A 23 12.25 -10.88 3.65
CA MET A 23 10.80 -10.76 3.84
C MET A 23 10.36 -9.29 3.97
N ILE A 24 9.06 -9.06 3.75
CA ILE A 24 8.36 -7.85 4.18
C ILE A 24 7.00 -8.24 4.73
N SER A 25 6.59 -7.54 5.79
CA SER A 25 5.30 -7.75 6.45
C SER A 25 4.44 -6.49 6.36
N SER A 26 3.14 -6.67 6.25
CA SER A 26 2.18 -5.58 6.34
C SER A 26 2.28 -4.90 7.72
N PRO A 27 1.98 -3.59 7.81
CA PRO A 27 1.82 -2.88 9.07
C PRO A 27 0.99 -3.60 10.14
N SER A 28 -0.09 -4.31 9.77
CA SER A 28 -0.88 -5.11 10.72
C SER A 28 -0.05 -6.17 11.44
N ILE A 29 0.80 -6.89 10.70
CA ILE A 29 1.68 -7.91 11.28
C ILE A 29 2.69 -7.26 12.22
N ALA A 30 3.34 -6.19 11.78
CA ALA A 30 4.31 -5.46 12.61
C ALA A 30 3.65 -4.91 13.89
N ASN A 31 2.44 -4.37 13.77
CA ASN A 31 1.65 -3.86 14.89
C ASN A 31 1.26 -4.98 15.86
N LEU A 32 0.79 -6.12 15.35
CA LEU A 32 0.43 -7.28 16.17
C LEU A 32 1.64 -7.81 16.93
N PHE A 33 2.81 -7.89 16.31
CA PHE A 33 4.02 -8.36 17.00
C PHE A 33 4.49 -7.40 18.09
N THR A 34 4.48 -6.09 17.82
CA THR A 34 4.97 -5.04 18.74
C THR A 34 3.98 -4.73 19.86
N TYR A 35 2.70 -4.52 19.52
CA TYR A 35 1.67 -4.00 20.45
C TYR A 35 0.61 -5.04 20.84
N LYS A 36 0.69 -6.28 20.33
CA LYS A 36 -0.25 -7.37 20.63
C LYS A 36 -1.72 -7.01 20.37
N SER A 37 -1.97 -6.13 19.40
CA SER A 37 -3.29 -5.63 19.04
C SER A 37 -3.46 -5.48 17.53
N LEU A 38 -4.71 -5.44 17.08
CA LEU A 38 -5.03 -5.12 15.69
C LEU A 38 -4.56 -3.70 15.35
N HIS A 39 -4.22 -3.48 14.08
CA HIS A 39 -3.83 -2.16 13.62
C HIS A 39 -4.97 -1.16 13.84
N PRO A 40 -4.70 0.06 14.34
CA PRO A 40 -5.74 1.06 14.66
C PRO A 40 -6.68 1.38 13.49
N ILE A 41 -6.21 1.21 12.24
CA ILE A 41 -7.03 1.42 11.04
C ILE A 41 -8.34 0.64 11.04
N TYR A 42 -8.45 -0.47 11.76
CA TYR A 42 -9.67 -1.27 11.78
C TYR A 42 -10.72 -0.75 12.74
N ASN A 43 -10.31 -0.07 13.80
CA ASN A 43 -11.19 0.30 14.92
C ASN A 43 -11.33 1.82 15.10
N LEU A 44 -10.40 2.60 14.55
CA LEU A 44 -10.45 4.05 14.59
C LEU A 44 -11.55 4.58 13.68
N ASP A 45 -12.28 5.60 14.11
CA ASP A 45 -13.19 6.34 13.23
C ASP A 45 -12.43 6.82 11.99
N ILE A 46 -13.00 6.53 10.82
CA ILE A 46 -12.39 6.85 9.54
C ILE A 46 -12.24 8.36 9.34
N ASP A 47 -13.14 9.17 9.90
CA ASP A 47 -13.07 10.62 9.79
C ASP A 47 -11.97 11.20 10.72
N GLU A 48 -11.63 10.49 11.81
CA GLU A 48 -10.52 10.86 12.69
C GLU A 48 -9.16 10.77 11.99
N LEU A 49 -8.99 9.86 11.03
CA LEU A 49 -7.74 9.74 10.26
C LEU A 49 -7.37 11.03 9.52
N MET A 50 -8.40 11.75 9.03
CA MET A 50 -8.20 13.00 8.28
C MET A 50 -8.11 14.21 9.21
N LYS A 51 -8.82 14.18 10.34
CA LYS A 51 -8.90 15.32 11.27
C LYS A 51 -7.75 15.37 12.26
N ASN A 52 -7.30 14.22 12.74
CA ASN A 52 -6.36 14.13 13.84
C ASN A 52 -5.09 13.40 13.41
N PRO A 53 -3.97 14.11 13.16
CA PRO A 53 -2.73 13.50 12.69
C PRO A 53 -2.07 12.58 13.72
N HIS A 54 -2.49 12.63 14.99
CA HIS A 54 -2.01 11.76 16.07
C HIS A 54 -2.87 10.52 16.28
N SER A 55 -4.02 10.42 15.60
CA SER A 55 -5.00 9.35 15.81
C SER A 55 -4.47 7.96 15.44
N TYR A 56 -3.47 7.87 14.54
CA TYR A 56 -2.83 6.61 14.18
C TYR A 56 -1.37 6.60 14.66
N SER A 57 -1.13 6.05 15.85
CA SER A 57 0.21 5.64 16.28
C SER A 57 0.46 4.20 15.85
N GLY A 58 1.21 3.99 14.77
CA GLY A 58 1.45 2.64 14.26
C GLY A 58 2.39 2.59 13.08
N PHE A 59 2.68 1.37 12.62
CA PHE A 59 3.41 1.17 11.37
C PHE A 59 2.55 1.66 10.19
N SER A 60 3.15 2.28 9.19
CA SER A 60 2.40 2.87 8.06
C SER A 60 2.90 2.33 6.74
N SER A 61 1.99 2.13 5.78
CA SER A 61 2.38 1.90 4.38
C SER A 61 2.60 3.22 3.64
N PRO A 62 3.23 3.20 2.44
CA PRO A 62 3.29 4.37 1.56
C PRO A 62 1.92 4.93 1.14
N ARG A 63 0.83 4.15 1.25
CA ARG A 63 -0.51 4.64 0.95
C ARG A 63 -1.05 5.49 2.10
N MET A 64 -0.88 5.00 3.33
CA MET A 64 -1.23 5.70 4.57
C MET A 64 -0.51 7.04 4.73
N SER A 65 0.72 7.17 4.21
CA SER A 65 1.46 8.44 4.30
C SER A 65 0.76 9.60 3.58
N ASN A 66 -0.09 9.33 2.56
CA ASN A 66 -0.89 10.39 1.94
C ASN A 66 -1.94 10.93 2.91
N ILE A 67 -2.59 10.05 3.68
CA ILE A 67 -3.53 10.45 4.73
C ILE A 67 -2.81 11.31 5.77
N ALA A 68 -1.61 10.88 6.17
CA ALA A 68 -0.77 11.60 7.13
C ALA A 68 -0.43 13.02 6.67
N ILE A 69 0.11 13.13 5.45
CA ILE A 69 0.48 14.42 4.85
C ILE A 69 -0.74 15.33 4.77
N THR A 70 -1.88 14.82 4.30
CA THR A 70 -3.10 15.61 4.17
C THR A 70 -3.64 16.07 5.51
N SER A 71 -3.73 15.17 6.50
CA SER A 71 -4.21 15.50 7.84
C SER A 71 -3.33 16.55 8.51
N MET A 72 -2.01 16.36 8.52
CA MET A 72 -1.08 17.32 9.11
C MET A 72 -1.13 18.67 8.37
N SER A 73 -1.16 18.68 7.03
CA SER A 73 -1.25 19.93 6.27
C SER A 73 -2.53 20.71 6.59
N LYS A 74 -3.69 20.05 6.71
CA LYS A 74 -4.96 20.68 7.06
C LYS A 74 -4.98 21.27 8.47
N ASN A 75 -4.17 20.71 9.37
CA ASN A 75 -3.99 21.21 10.73
C ASN A 75 -2.89 22.27 10.85
N GLY A 76 -2.41 22.84 9.73
CA GLY A 76 -1.46 23.96 9.74
C GLY A 76 0.00 23.57 10.00
N PHE A 77 0.33 22.27 9.98
CA PHE A 77 1.70 21.82 10.15
C PHE A 77 2.55 22.13 8.91
N ARG A 78 3.80 22.55 9.13
CA ARG A 78 4.81 22.66 8.08
C ARG A 78 5.53 21.33 7.90
N LEU A 79 5.37 20.71 6.74
CA LEU A 79 5.85 19.35 6.48
C LEU A 79 7.22 19.32 5.79
N GLN A 80 8.07 18.40 6.22
CA GLN A 80 9.43 18.22 5.70
C GLN A 80 9.83 16.74 5.65
N TYR A 81 10.67 16.35 4.69
CA TYR A 81 11.29 15.02 4.58
C TYR A 81 12.71 15.00 5.14
N GLY A 82 12.99 14.02 5.99
CA GLY A 82 14.35 13.72 6.47
C GLY A 82 14.69 14.34 7.82
N ILE A 83 15.56 13.67 8.57
CA ILE A 83 15.94 14.07 9.94
C ILE A 83 17.15 15.01 9.95
N LYS A 84 18.20 14.68 9.18
CA LYS A 84 19.49 15.41 9.21
C LYS A 84 19.55 16.62 8.27
N ASN A 85 18.73 16.66 7.22
CA ASN A 85 18.65 17.75 6.23
C ASN A 85 17.20 17.83 5.72
N PRO A 86 16.28 18.38 6.54
CA PRO A 86 14.88 18.34 6.21
C PRO A 86 14.59 19.17 4.96
N LYS A 87 13.91 18.56 3.98
CA LYS A 87 13.45 19.24 2.76
C LYS A 87 11.95 19.48 2.84
N PRO A 88 11.47 20.72 2.63
CA PRO A 88 10.04 20.99 2.66
C PRO A 88 9.29 20.16 1.62
N ILE A 89 8.11 19.67 2.00
CA ILE A 89 7.16 19.07 1.06
C ILE A 89 6.58 20.22 0.23
N SER A 90 6.58 20.09 -1.11
CA SER A 90 6.04 21.13 -1.97
C SER A 90 4.51 21.15 -1.94
N GLU A 91 3.92 22.30 -2.24
CA GLU A 91 2.47 22.45 -2.33
C GLU A 91 1.85 21.47 -3.36
N ALA A 92 2.51 21.28 -4.51
CA ALA A 92 2.08 20.29 -5.50
C ALA A 92 2.07 18.85 -4.95
N GLN A 93 3.00 18.50 -4.05
CA GLN A 93 2.98 17.20 -3.38
C GLN A 93 1.84 17.09 -2.38
N ILE A 94 1.55 18.16 -1.61
CA ILE A 94 0.44 18.20 -0.67
C ILE A 94 -0.90 18.02 -1.39
N ILE A 95 -1.14 18.79 -2.46
CA ILE A 95 -2.36 18.70 -3.28
C ILE A 95 -2.51 17.28 -3.84
N LYS A 96 -1.43 16.69 -4.34
CA LYS A 96 -1.45 15.31 -4.84
C LYS A 96 -1.81 14.31 -3.73
N SER A 97 -1.20 14.43 -2.55
CA SER A 97 -1.50 13.56 -1.41
C SER A 97 -2.95 13.72 -0.97
N GLU A 98 -3.50 14.94 -0.99
CA GLU A 98 -4.92 15.18 -0.67
C GLU A 98 -5.88 14.49 -1.64
N LEU A 99 -5.61 14.57 -2.95
CA LEU A 99 -6.43 13.87 -3.95
C LEU A 99 -6.43 12.37 -3.70
N ILE A 100 -5.25 11.77 -3.48
CA ILE A 100 -5.12 10.34 -3.17
C ILE A 100 -5.83 10.00 -1.86
N ALA A 101 -5.64 10.83 -0.83
CA ALA A 101 -6.21 10.59 0.49
C ALA A 101 -7.74 10.55 0.46
N ASN A 102 -8.37 11.50 -0.22
CA ASN A 102 -9.83 11.55 -0.34
C ASN A 102 -10.39 10.30 -1.03
N ILE A 103 -9.73 9.80 -2.08
CA ILE A 103 -10.12 8.55 -2.75
C ILE A 103 -9.99 7.36 -1.79
N GLU A 104 -8.83 7.21 -1.15
CA GLU A 104 -8.57 6.06 -0.27
C GLU A 104 -9.49 6.04 0.96
N ILE A 105 -9.88 7.20 1.49
CA ILE A 105 -10.88 7.31 2.57
C ILE A 105 -12.26 6.81 2.12
N GLU A 106 -12.73 7.20 0.92
CA GLU A 106 -14.02 6.72 0.42
C GLU A 106 -13.99 5.20 0.14
N PHE A 107 -12.86 4.68 -0.34
CA PHE A 107 -12.66 3.24 -0.48
C PHE A 107 -12.71 2.53 0.87
N GLU A 108 -12.03 3.05 1.89
CA GLU A 108 -12.00 2.45 3.23
C GLU A 108 -13.37 2.53 3.93
N LYS A 109 -14.12 3.64 3.77
CA LYS A 109 -15.51 3.77 4.26
C LYS A 109 -16.38 2.63 3.75
N ILE A 110 -16.44 2.47 2.43
CA ILE A 110 -17.26 1.42 1.81
C ILE A 110 -16.74 0.03 2.13
N ARG A 111 -15.41 -0.16 2.22
CA ARG A 111 -14.82 -1.44 2.66
C ARG A 111 -15.38 -1.86 4.00
N ARG A 112 -15.36 -0.98 5.01
CA ARG A 112 -15.85 -1.26 6.36
C ARG A 112 -17.34 -1.63 6.37
N GLU A 113 -18.13 -1.04 5.47
CA GLU A 113 -19.56 -1.32 5.35
C GLU A 113 -19.85 -2.68 4.69
N ILE A 114 -19.23 -2.97 3.54
CA ILE A 114 -19.64 -4.11 2.69
C ILE A 114 -18.66 -5.27 2.68
N SER A 115 -17.41 -5.05 3.05
CA SER A 115 -16.35 -6.07 3.06
C SER A 115 -15.38 -5.86 4.24
N PRO A 116 -15.87 -5.86 5.49
CA PRO A 116 -15.05 -5.56 6.67
C PRO A 116 -13.88 -6.53 6.86
N ASN A 117 -13.98 -7.74 6.31
CA ASN A 117 -12.95 -8.78 6.34
C ASN A 117 -11.96 -8.72 5.16
N SER A 118 -12.06 -7.76 4.25
CA SER A 118 -11.01 -7.51 3.25
C SER A 118 -9.88 -6.67 3.85
N PRO A 119 -8.61 -6.84 3.42
CA PRO A 119 -7.49 -5.97 3.78
C PRO A 119 -7.80 -4.49 3.54
N SER A 120 -7.37 -3.62 4.45
CA SER A 120 -7.37 -2.18 4.17
C SER A 120 -6.26 -1.83 3.17
N ARG A 121 -6.63 -1.15 2.08
CA ARG A 121 -5.68 -0.60 1.10
C ARG A 121 -4.64 0.33 1.72
N LEU A 122 -5.00 0.97 2.83
CA LEU A 122 -4.12 1.89 3.55
C LEU A 122 -2.92 1.17 4.16
N ILE A 123 -2.99 -0.14 4.40
CA ILE A 123 -1.89 -0.89 5.02
C ILE A 123 -1.60 -2.26 4.39
N ALA A 124 -2.29 -2.63 3.31
CA ALA A 124 -2.02 -3.88 2.61
C ALA A 124 -0.67 -3.86 1.88
N ILE A 125 -0.09 -5.05 1.71
CA ILE A 125 0.90 -5.34 0.67
C ILE A 125 0.15 -5.54 -0.65
N TYR A 126 0.61 -4.87 -1.71
CA TYR A 126 0.06 -4.98 -3.06
C TYR A 126 0.86 -6.00 -3.86
N LEU A 127 0.19 -7.03 -4.37
CA LEU A 127 0.75 -8.09 -5.20
C LEU A 127 0.11 -8.07 -6.60
N ALA A 128 0.82 -8.61 -7.57
CA ALA A 128 0.28 -8.95 -8.88
C ALA A 128 0.51 -10.43 -9.19
N GLU A 129 -0.26 -10.98 -10.12
CA GLU A 129 0.03 -12.30 -10.68
C GLU A 129 1.39 -12.31 -11.39
N ASP A 130 2.12 -13.42 -11.26
CA ASP A 130 3.36 -13.65 -12.02
C ASP A 130 3.03 -14.03 -13.47
N SER A 131 2.51 -13.07 -14.22
CA SER A 131 2.18 -13.16 -15.64
C SER A 131 2.76 -11.97 -16.40
N TYR A 132 2.66 -12.00 -17.73
CA TYR A 132 3.06 -10.87 -18.58
C TYR A 132 2.22 -9.62 -18.25
N GLU A 133 0.92 -9.80 -18.07
CA GLU A 133 -0.06 -8.75 -17.75
C GLU A 133 0.24 -8.16 -16.37
N GLY A 134 0.46 -9.00 -15.35
CA GLY A 134 0.79 -8.52 -14.00
C GLY A 134 2.10 -7.74 -13.94
N ARG A 135 3.13 -8.19 -14.68
CA ARG A 135 4.40 -7.46 -14.80
C ARG A 135 4.24 -6.13 -15.52
N THR A 136 3.42 -6.09 -16.56
CA THR A 136 3.11 -4.88 -17.34
C THR A 136 2.32 -3.89 -16.49
N MET A 137 1.31 -4.36 -15.76
CA MET A 137 0.53 -3.55 -14.82
C MET A 137 1.44 -2.89 -13.77
N LEU A 138 2.32 -3.66 -13.11
CA LEU A 138 3.25 -3.09 -12.12
C LEU A 138 4.19 -2.04 -12.73
N LYS A 139 4.73 -2.29 -13.93
CA LYS A 139 5.57 -1.30 -14.63
C LYS A 139 4.81 -0.02 -14.95
N ASN A 140 3.55 -0.13 -15.36
CA ASN A 140 2.70 1.02 -15.68
C ASN A 140 2.34 1.82 -14.42
N MET A 141 1.96 1.14 -13.32
CA MET A 141 1.66 1.78 -12.04
C MET A 141 2.84 2.58 -11.47
N PHE A 142 4.07 2.10 -11.70
CA PHE A 142 5.30 2.70 -11.19
C PHE A 142 6.20 3.26 -12.30
N ASN A 143 5.63 3.72 -13.42
CA ASN A 143 6.36 4.16 -14.61
C ASN A 143 7.35 5.33 -14.38
N LYS A 144 7.20 6.09 -13.28
CA LYS A 144 8.12 7.16 -12.87
C LYS A 144 9.28 6.67 -11.98
N LYS A 145 9.31 5.39 -11.63
CA LYS A 145 10.36 4.77 -10.82
C LYS A 145 11.36 4.10 -11.76
N ASN A 146 12.62 4.49 -11.64
CA ASN A 146 13.68 4.00 -12.53
C ASN A 146 14.56 2.95 -11.85
N ASN A 147 14.61 2.95 -10.51
CA ASN A 147 15.40 2.02 -9.71
C ASN A 147 14.46 1.07 -8.96
N PHE A 148 14.04 -0.01 -9.63
CA PHE A 148 13.13 -1.00 -9.06
C PHE A 148 13.46 -2.42 -9.51
N LYS A 149 12.89 -3.38 -8.79
CA LYS A 149 12.95 -4.81 -9.13
C LYS A 149 11.56 -5.42 -8.98
N ILE A 150 11.13 -6.22 -9.96
CA ILE A 150 9.91 -7.04 -9.86
C ILE A 150 10.33 -8.47 -9.58
N ALA A 151 10.11 -8.93 -8.35
CA ALA A 151 10.59 -10.22 -7.87
C ALA A 151 9.43 -11.19 -7.60
N PRO A 152 9.57 -12.48 -7.95
CA PRO A 152 8.65 -13.52 -7.50
C PRO A 152 8.70 -13.67 -5.98
N VAL A 153 7.53 -13.80 -5.37
CA VAL A 153 7.38 -13.92 -3.92
C VAL A 153 6.47 -15.08 -3.55
N LYS A 154 6.64 -15.60 -2.34
CA LYS A 154 5.71 -16.52 -1.69
C LYS A 154 5.06 -15.83 -0.50
N ILE A 155 3.77 -16.09 -0.30
CA ILE A 155 3.05 -15.62 0.89
C ILE A 155 3.38 -16.61 2.02
N THR A 156 3.98 -16.12 3.10
CA THR A 156 4.36 -16.93 4.27
C THR A 156 3.42 -16.75 5.45
N CYS A 157 2.70 -15.62 5.48
CA CYS A 157 1.58 -15.38 6.39
C CYS A 157 0.45 -14.72 5.61
N ASN A 158 -0.77 -15.22 5.79
CA ASN A 158 -1.97 -14.72 5.12
C ASN A 158 -3.07 -14.49 6.16
N LEU A 159 -3.17 -13.27 6.70
CA LEU A 159 -4.24 -12.90 7.63
C LEU A 159 -5.50 -12.51 6.87
N LEU A 160 -5.38 -11.58 5.93
CA LEU A 160 -6.48 -11.13 5.08
C LEU A 160 -5.97 -11.05 3.64
N PHE A 161 -6.83 -11.43 2.69
CA PHE A 161 -6.48 -11.44 1.27
C PHE A 161 -7.68 -10.99 0.44
N HIS A 162 -7.43 -10.15 -0.56
CA HIS A 162 -8.48 -9.70 -1.47
C HIS A 162 -7.95 -9.54 -2.89
N LYS A 163 -8.76 -9.97 -3.85
CA LYS A 163 -8.53 -9.78 -5.29
C LYS A 163 -9.48 -8.69 -5.77
N ALA A 164 -8.95 -7.65 -6.40
CA ALA A 164 -9.76 -6.55 -6.92
C ALA A 164 -9.28 -6.12 -8.30
N ASP A 165 -10.21 -5.65 -9.14
CA ASP A 165 -9.86 -5.04 -10.42
C ASP A 165 -9.59 -3.55 -10.22
N SER A 166 -8.34 -3.14 -10.43
CA SER A 166 -7.88 -1.76 -10.24
C SER A 166 -8.56 -0.77 -11.21
N LYS A 167 -9.14 -1.24 -12.32
CA LYS A 167 -9.91 -0.39 -13.24
C LYS A 167 -11.11 0.30 -12.58
N TRP A 168 -11.70 -0.31 -11.54
CA TRP A 168 -12.77 0.35 -10.77
C TRP A 168 -12.31 1.61 -10.04
N ILE A 169 -11.02 1.73 -9.71
CA ILE A 169 -10.46 2.96 -9.13
C ILE A 169 -10.50 4.07 -10.18
N THR A 170 -9.99 3.80 -11.38
CA THR A 170 -10.03 4.74 -12.51
C THR A 170 -11.46 5.16 -12.87
N GLU A 171 -12.41 4.24 -12.80
CA GLU A 171 -13.82 4.55 -13.03
C GLU A 171 -14.39 5.49 -11.95
N TYR A 172 -14.06 5.24 -10.69
CA TYR A 172 -14.45 6.12 -9.60
C TYR A 172 -13.81 7.51 -9.74
N GLU A 173 -12.53 7.60 -10.08
CA GLU A 173 -11.84 8.86 -10.32
C GLU A 173 -12.49 9.69 -11.44
N LYS A 174 -13.01 9.04 -12.48
CA LYS A 174 -13.69 9.71 -13.59
C LYS A 174 -15.12 10.14 -13.27
N THR A 175 -15.86 9.31 -12.54
CA THR A 175 -17.33 9.45 -12.41
C THR A 175 -17.79 9.89 -11.03
N GLY A 176 -16.97 9.71 -10.00
CA GLY A 176 -17.36 9.84 -8.59
C GLY A 176 -18.39 8.80 -8.13
N ASN A 177 -18.72 7.79 -8.96
CA ASN A 177 -19.79 6.86 -8.66
C ASN A 177 -19.34 5.79 -7.66
N LYS A 178 -19.91 5.82 -6.44
CA LYS A 178 -19.62 4.86 -5.36
C LYS A 178 -19.92 3.41 -5.72
N ILE A 179 -20.71 3.12 -6.76
CA ILE A 179 -20.91 1.75 -7.28
C ILE A 179 -19.58 1.14 -7.73
N ALA A 180 -18.66 1.93 -8.28
CA ALA A 180 -17.34 1.44 -8.69
C ALA A 180 -16.55 0.91 -7.48
N ILE A 181 -16.58 1.62 -6.35
CA ILE A 181 -15.96 1.19 -5.10
C ILE A 181 -16.59 -0.10 -4.58
N LYS A 182 -17.92 -0.23 -4.67
CA LYS A 182 -18.60 -1.46 -4.26
C LYS A 182 -18.14 -2.66 -5.10
N LYS A 183 -18.10 -2.51 -6.42
CA LYS A 183 -17.66 -3.56 -7.34
C LYS A 183 -16.19 -3.95 -7.14
N TYR A 184 -15.34 -2.96 -6.83
CA TYR A 184 -13.95 -3.19 -6.44
C TYR A 184 -13.84 -4.14 -5.22
N TRP A 185 -14.57 -3.83 -4.14
CA TRP A 185 -14.54 -4.63 -2.91
C TRP A 185 -15.27 -5.97 -3.03
N GLN A 186 -16.18 -6.10 -3.98
CA GLN A 186 -16.80 -7.37 -4.33
C GLN A 186 -15.91 -8.25 -5.23
N GLY A 187 -14.77 -7.73 -5.70
CA GLY A 187 -13.86 -8.46 -6.60
C GLY A 187 -14.45 -8.71 -7.99
N ILE A 188 -15.45 -7.91 -8.40
CA ILE A 188 -16.10 -8.05 -9.70
C ILE A 188 -15.13 -7.56 -10.79
N PRO A 189 -14.89 -8.31 -11.88
CA PRO A 189 -14.11 -7.82 -13.01
C PRO A 189 -14.77 -6.59 -13.66
N PHE A 190 -14.00 -5.58 -14.02
CA PHE A 190 -14.50 -4.37 -14.69
C PHE A 190 -15.02 -4.70 -16.09
N ASP A 191 -14.25 -5.48 -16.83
CA ASP A 191 -14.54 -5.92 -18.19
C ASP A 191 -13.93 -7.32 -18.44
N LYS A 192 -13.85 -7.73 -19.71
CA LYS A 192 -13.27 -9.02 -20.12
C LYS A 192 -11.75 -9.10 -19.94
N ASN A 193 -11.08 -7.97 -19.74
CA ASN A 193 -9.62 -7.83 -19.61
C ASN A 193 -9.28 -7.11 -18.29
N PRO A 194 -9.59 -7.70 -17.12
CA PRO A 194 -9.41 -7.05 -15.83
C PRO A 194 -7.94 -6.77 -15.50
N GLU A 195 -7.68 -5.71 -14.73
CA GLU A 195 -6.34 -5.41 -14.19
C GLU A 195 -6.32 -5.75 -12.70
N PHE A 196 -6.15 -7.03 -12.40
CA PHE A 196 -6.21 -7.52 -11.04
C PHE A 196 -5.01 -7.09 -10.20
N GLU A 197 -5.28 -6.44 -9.09
CA GLU A 197 -4.39 -6.28 -7.96
C GLU A 197 -4.82 -7.20 -6.81
N TYR A 198 -3.85 -7.58 -6.00
CA TYR A 198 -4.05 -8.46 -4.86
C TYR A 198 -3.58 -7.75 -3.59
N LEU A 199 -4.50 -7.53 -2.67
CA LEU A 199 -4.21 -6.95 -1.37
C LEU A 199 -3.96 -8.07 -0.37
N LEU A 200 -2.87 -7.96 0.39
CA LEU A 200 -2.50 -8.90 1.43
C LEU A 200 -2.21 -8.16 2.73
N GLU A 201 -2.89 -8.56 3.81
CA GLU A 201 -2.36 -8.39 5.15
C GLU A 201 -1.68 -9.69 5.58
N GLY A 202 -0.39 -9.61 5.80
CA GLY A 202 0.44 -10.79 6.00
C GLY A 202 1.90 -10.50 5.76
N THR A 203 2.62 -11.54 5.37
CA THR A 203 4.06 -11.51 5.11
C THR A 203 4.36 -12.20 3.79
N ILE A 204 5.25 -11.60 3.02
CA ILE A 204 5.80 -12.20 1.81
C ILE A 204 7.31 -12.40 1.97
N GLU A 205 7.81 -13.44 1.32
CA GLU A 205 9.24 -13.74 1.22
C GLU A 205 9.64 -13.81 -0.26
N LEU A 206 10.84 -13.32 -0.58
CA LEU A 206 11.44 -13.53 -1.90
C LEU A 206 11.56 -15.01 -2.20
N LYS A 207 11.17 -15.41 -3.41
CA LYS A 207 11.20 -16.83 -3.79
C LYS A 207 12.59 -17.30 -4.21
N ASN A 208 13.37 -16.44 -4.86
CA ASN A 208 14.62 -16.81 -5.50
C ASN A 208 15.83 -16.45 -4.63
N GLU A 209 16.77 -17.38 -4.47
CA GLU A 209 18.00 -17.15 -3.71
C GLU A 209 18.92 -16.10 -4.35
N ILE A 210 18.86 -15.93 -5.68
CA ILE A 210 19.58 -14.87 -6.40
C ILE A 210 19.08 -13.50 -5.94
N ASP A 211 17.75 -13.29 -5.92
CA ASP A 211 17.14 -12.02 -5.51
C ASP A 211 17.43 -11.73 -4.02
N LYS A 212 17.38 -12.76 -3.16
CA LYS A 212 17.75 -12.65 -1.74
C LYS A 212 19.20 -12.24 -1.56
N SER A 213 20.13 -12.91 -2.26
CA SER A 213 21.56 -12.66 -2.15
C SER A 213 21.93 -11.27 -2.65
N GLU A 214 21.35 -10.85 -3.77
CA GLU A 214 21.54 -9.50 -4.32
C GLU A 214 21.13 -8.42 -3.31
N LEU A 215 19.92 -8.52 -2.75
CA LEU A 215 19.41 -7.53 -1.79
C LEU A 215 20.17 -7.58 -0.46
N LYS A 216 20.55 -8.77 0.02
CA LYS A 216 21.37 -8.91 1.22
C LYS A 216 22.75 -8.27 1.06
N ASN A 217 23.43 -8.51 -0.05
CA ASN A 217 24.76 -7.95 -0.28
C ASN A 217 24.73 -6.43 -0.43
N LYS A 218 23.66 -5.89 -1.03
CA LYS A 218 23.56 -4.44 -1.31
C LYS A 218 22.96 -3.64 -0.14
N TYR A 219 22.05 -4.22 0.64
CA TYR A 219 21.24 -3.50 1.64
C TYR A 219 21.16 -4.20 3.00
N GLY A 220 21.82 -5.34 3.18
CA GLY A 220 21.78 -6.13 4.42
C GLY A 220 22.82 -5.73 5.47
N SER A 221 23.61 -4.69 5.24
CA SER A 221 24.57 -4.12 6.20
C SER A 221 23.88 -3.32 7.30
#